data_AF-A0AAU3I8I9-F1
#
_entry.id   AF-A0AAU3I8I9-F1
#
_cell.length_a   1.000
_cell.length_b   1.000
_cell.length_c   1.000
_cell.angle_alpha   90.00
_cell.angle_beta   90.00
_cell.angle_gamma   90.00
#
_symmetry.space_group_name_H-M   'P 1'
#
loop_
_entity.id
_entity.type
_entity.pdbx_description
1 polymer ?
#
loop_
_entity_poly.entity_id
_entity_poly.type
_entity_poly.pdbx_seq_one_letter_code
_entity_poly.pdbx_strand_id
1 'polypeptide(L)'
;MKRHNSDQWIPVREALCRVLAQPLSGLVSVESALVIEEVEQWSIPESDREALRKWGLPRHPLFTRLPQSGPDPVLVPNRADEYERRLVREGQRLYDLGYWGTDPTGCVVGEGRVLCLLPEPITVEDLPEILRPYHSGLYKPAVSFFNTSLAQYVETAWRWHAALQILRQIEEPAPTAAEAELVQHSDRLYACLDLVVNVVRRVDLAADAESQPSVWTELIRENSV
;
A
#
# COMPACT_ATOMS: atom_id res chain seq x y z
N MET A 1 -13.98 31.59 -24.09
CA MET A 1 -13.08 31.87 -22.94
C MET A 1 -13.05 30.65 -22.04
N LYS A 2 -12.04 29.78 -22.20
CA LYS A 2 -11.80 28.64 -21.30
C LYS A 2 -11.11 29.19 -20.05
N ARG A 3 -11.84 29.35 -18.95
CA ARG A 3 -11.22 29.66 -17.65
C ARG A 3 -10.28 28.51 -17.28
N HIS A 4 -9.12 28.86 -16.76
CA HIS A 4 -8.01 27.97 -16.52
C HIS A 4 -8.37 26.78 -15.62
N ASN A 5 -8.03 25.58 -16.09
CA ASN A 5 -8.02 24.34 -15.33
C ASN A 5 -6.90 24.31 -14.25
N SER A 6 -6.27 25.45 -13.93
CA SER A 6 -5.25 25.57 -12.89
C SER A 6 -5.85 25.62 -11.48
N ASP A 7 -7.06 26.17 -11.34
CA ASP A 7 -7.62 26.50 -10.03
C ASP A 7 -8.19 25.27 -9.30
N GLN A 8 -8.46 24.17 -10.00
CA GLN A 8 -8.98 22.93 -9.41
C GLN A 8 -7.96 22.20 -8.53
N TRP A 9 -6.65 22.41 -8.75
CA TRP A 9 -5.60 21.69 -8.04
C TRP A 9 -5.34 22.21 -6.62
N ILE A 10 -5.63 23.49 -6.36
CA ILE A 10 -5.47 24.08 -5.02
C ILE A 10 -6.44 23.42 -4.03
N PRO A 11 -7.76 23.35 -4.29
CA PRO A 11 -8.70 22.64 -3.43
C PRO A 11 -8.35 21.17 -3.22
N VAL A 12 -7.90 20.46 -4.27
CA VAL A 12 -7.48 19.05 -4.18
C VAL A 12 -6.32 18.90 -3.21
N ARG A 13 -5.28 19.73 -3.37
CA ARG A 13 -4.12 19.71 -2.49
C ARG A 13 -4.47 20.06 -1.05
N GLU A 14 -5.31 21.06 -0.83
CA GLU A 14 -5.78 21.43 0.51
C GLU A 14 -6.60 20.31 1.17
N ALA A 15 -7.48 19.66 0.41
CA ALA A 15 -8.26 18.51 0.87
C ALA A 15 -7.35 17.33 1.26
N LEU A 16 -6.34 17.02 0.42
CA LEU A 16 -5.35 15.99 0.72
C LEU A 16 -4.58 16.31 2.00
N CYS A 17 -4.03 17.52 2.12
CA CYS A 17 -3.32 17.94 3.33
C CYS A 17 -4.19 17.81 4.58
N ARG A 18 -5.48 18.17 4.49
CA ARG A 18 -6.43 18.06 5.59
C ARG A 18 -6.66 16.61 6.01
N VAL A 19 -6.99 15.74 5.05
CA VAL A 19 -7.25 14.32 5.31
C VAL A 19 -6.00 13.61 5.84
N LEU A 20 -4.84 13.90 5.25
CA LEU A 20 -3.58 13.31 5.68
C LEU A 20 -3.11 13.80 7.07
N ALA A 21 -3.57 14.95 7.54
CA ALA A 21 -3.25 15.47 8.87
C ALA A 21 -4.30 15.11 9.94
N GLN A 22 -5.46 14.59 9.54
CA GLN A 22 -6.55 14.28 10.46
C GLN A 22 -6.22 13.06 11.35
N PRO A 23 -6.71 13.02 12.60
CA PRO A 23 -6.68 11.80 13.40
C PRO A 23 -7.39 10.64 12.70
N LEU A 24 -6.87 9.43 12.87
CA LEU A 24 -7.42 8.23 12.23
C LEU A 24 -8.92 8.03 12.51
N SER A 25 -9.38 8.36 13.72
CA SER A 25 -10.79 8.30 14.12
C SER A 25 -11.74 9.11 13.23
N GLY A 26 -11.24 10.13 12.55
CA GLY A 26 -12.01 10.95 11.63
C GLY A 26 -11.90 10.52 10.16
N LEU A 27 -11.06 9.53 9.86
CA LEU A 27 -10.90 8.93 8.53
C LEU A 27 -11.67 7.61 8.39
N VAL A 28 -11.80 6.87 9.49
CA VAL A 28 -12.45 5.57 9.50
C VAL A 28 -13.96 5.73 9.36
N SER A 29 -14.52 5.04 8.35
CA SER A 29 -15.96 4.86 8.19
C SER A 29 -16.33 3.43 8.58
N VAL A 30 -17.29 3.28 9.51
CA VAL A 30 -17.74 1.96 10.00
C VAL A 30 -18.25 1.08 8.86
N GLU A 31 -18.99 1.66 7.91
CA GLU A 31 -19.54 0.92 6.76
C GLU A 31 -18.47 0.43 5.78
N SER A 32 -17.34 1.15 5.76
CA SER A 32 -16.18 0.85 4.93
C SER A 32 -15.13 0.03 5.66
N ALA A 33 -15.34 -0.34 6.93
CA ALA A 33 -14.39 -1.14 7.68
C ALA A 33 -14.60 -2.64 7.43
N LEU A 34 -13.49 -3.34 7.19
CA LEU A 34 -13.39 -4.79 7.20
C LEU A 34 -12.87 -5.21 8.56
N VAL A 35 -13.74 -5.86 9.34
CA VAL A 35 -13.41 -6.40 10.65
C VAL A 35 -12.89 -7.82 10.47
N ILE A 36 -11.81 -8.15 11.17
CA ILE A 36 -11.22 -9.49 11.25
C ILE A 36 -11.49 -9.99 12.67
N GLU A 37 -12.52 -10.80 12.86
CA GLU A 37 -12.97 -11.20 14.20
C GLU A 37 -11.94 -12.10 14.91
N GLU A 38 -11.19 -12.86 14.14
CA GLU A 38 -10.21 -13.84 14.60
C GLU A 38 -8.91 -13.21 15.09
N VAL A 39 -8.72 -11.90 14.91
CA VAL A 39 -7.51 -11.19 15.33
C VAL A 39 -7.23 -11.33 16.84
N GLU A 40 -8.27 -11.53 17.65
CA GLU A 40 -8.13 -11.77 19.10
C GLU A 40 -7.37 -13.05 19.42
N GLN A 41 -7.39 -14.02 18.51
CA GLN A 41 -6.70 -15.30 18.64
C GLN A 41 -5.31 -15.28 18.00
N TRP A 42 -4.96 -14.19 17.30
CA TRP A 42 -3.69 -14.07 16.63
C TRP A 42 -2.58 -13.73 17.62
N SER A 43 -1.48 -14.46 17.52
CA SER A 43 -0.26 -14.22 18.27
C SER A 43 0.50 -13.06 17.62
N ILE A 44 0.05 -11.84 17.84
CA ILE A 44 0.68 -10.58 17.40
C ILE A 44 0.74 -9.60 18.58
N PRO A 45 1.44 -8.45 18.50
CA PRO A 45 1.44 -7.44 19.56
C PRO A 45 0.03 -6.95 19.92
N GLU A 46 -0.19 -6.58 21.19
CA GLU A 46 -1.50 -6.10 21.66
C GLU A 46 -1.95 -4.84 20.91
N SER A 47 -1.05 -3.88 20.71
CA SER A 47 -1.35 -2.64 19.97
C SER A 47 -1.85 -2.91 18.54
N ASP A 48 -1.35 -3.99 17.93
CA ASP A 48 -1.71 -4.40 16.59
C ASP A 48 -3.10 -5.06 16.54
N ARG A 49 -3.39 -5.93 17.52
CA ARG A 49 -4.76 -6.45 17.72
C ARG A 49 -5.74 -5.31 17.95
N GLU A 50 -5.42 -4.39 18.86
CA GLU A 50 -6.29 -3.26 19.18
C GLU A 50 -6.55 -2.37 17.96
N ALA A 51 -5.54 -2.11 17.14
CA ALA A 51 -5.69 -1.32 15.92
C ALA A 51 -6.65 -1.99 14.93
N LEU A 52 -6.49 -3.28 14.66
CA LEU A 52 -7.39 -4.03 13.78
C LEU A 52 -8.80 -4.16 14.34
N ARG A 53 -8.94 -4.47 15.63
CA ARG A 53 -10.25 -4.56 16.30
C ARG A 53 -10.99 -3.23 16.22
N LYS A 54 -10.29 -2.13 16.48
CA LYS A 54 -10.90 -0.81 16.60
C LYS A 54 -11.21 -0.18 15.25
N TRP A 55 -10.32 -0.31 14.28
CA TRP A 55 -10.41 0.42 13.02
C TRP A 55 -10.68 -0.46 11.81
N GLY A 56 -10.36 -1.76 11.90
CA GLY A 56 -10.37 -2.67 10.76
C GLY A 56 -9.45 -2.22 9.62
N LEU A 57 -9.60 -2.84 8.47
CA LEU A 57 -8.99 -2.40 7.21
C LEU A 57 -10.05 -1.72 6.33
N PRO A 58 -9.70 -0.73 5.51
CA PRO A 58 -10.67 -0.15 4.59
C PRO A 58 -11.08 -1.16 3.51
N ARG A 59 -12.38 -1.21 3.20
CA ARG A 59 -12.93 -1.94 2.05
C ARG A 59 -12.62 -1.16 0.80
N HIS A 60 -11.75 -1.69 -0.04
CA HIS A 60 -11.39 -1.05 -1.29
C HIS A 60 -11.29 -2.08 -2.41
N PRO A 61 -11.64 -1.76 -3.68
CA PRO A 61 -11.57 -2.72 -4.79
C PRO A 61 -10.17 -3.30 -5.04
N LEU A 62 -9.12 -2.54 -4.69
CA LEU A 62 -7.73 -3.03 -4.74
C LEU A 62 -7.39 -3.99 -3.58
N PHE A 63 -8.33 -4.24 -2.67
CA PHE A 63 -8.16 -5.13 -1.54
C PHE A 63 -9.13 -6.30 -1.72
N THR A 64 -8.60 -7.49 -1.95
CA THR A 64 -9.45 -8.67 -2.08
C THR A 64 -9.83 -9.18 -0.69
N ARG A 65 -11.12 -9.53 -0.55
CA ARG A 65 -11.93 -9.44 0.69
C ARG A 65 -11.88 -10.65 1.63
N LEU A 66 -10.83 -11.46 1.62
CA LEU A 66 -10.84 -12.69 2.41
C LEU A 66 -9.61 -12.75 3.33
N PRO A 67 -9.56 -11.88 4.37
CA PRO A 67 -8.64 -12.12 5.47
C PRO A 67 -8.93 -13.51 6.05
N GLN A 68 -7.89 -14.14 6.57
CA GLN A 68 -7.98 -15.48 7.14
C GLN A 68 -9.02 -15.51 8.27
N SER A 69 -9.93 -16.48 8.21
CA SER A 69 -11.01 -16.68 9.20
C SER A 69 -10.66 -17.68 10.31
N GLY A 70 -9.36 -17.86 10.61
CA GLY A 70 -8.88 -18.89 11.53
C GLY A 70 -7.75 -18.38 12.43
N PRO A 71 -7.44 -19.09 13.53
CA PRO A 71 -6.38 -18.70 14.46
C PRO A 71 -4.97 -19.15 14.03
N ASP A 72 -4.87 -20.07 13.07
CA ASP A 72 -3.61 -20.68 12.65
C ASP A 72 -3.04 -19.99 11.42
N PRO A 73 -1.81 -19.44 11.45
CA PRO A 73 -1.26 -18.66 10.35
C PRO A 73 -1.10 -19.50 9.07
N VAL A 74 -1.74 -19.11 7.96
CA VAL A 74 -1.79 -19.92 6.74
C VAL A 74 -0.67 -19.62 5.74
N LEU A 75 -0.11 -18.42 5.77
CA LEU A 75 0.87 -17.99 4.78
C LEU A 75 2.29 -18.41 5.16
N VAL A 76 3.03 -18.87 4.14
CA VAL A 76 4.44 -19.23 4.23
C VAL A 76 5.21 -18.38 3.21
N PRO A 77 6.07 -17.46 3.66
CA PRO A 77 6.84 -16.59 2.79
C PRO A 77 7.91 -17.38 2.03
N ASN A 78 8.08 -17.11 0.74
CA ASN A 78 9.14 -17.72 -0.06
C ASN A 78 10.51 -17.13 0.34
N ARG A 79 11.52 -17.99 0.50
CA ARG A 79 12.91 -17.63 0.86
C ARG A 79 13.89 -17.95 -0.27
N ALA A 80 13.45 -17.69 -1.51
CA ALA A 80 14.13 -18.08 -2.74
C ALA A 80 15.59 -17.65 -2.74
N ASP A 81 15.89 -16.37 -2.46
CA ASP A 81 17.23 -15.80 -2.57
C ASP A 81 17.71 -15.09 -1.29
N GLU A 82 18.92 -14.52 -1.32
CA GLU A 82 19.52 -13.76 -0.21
C GLU A 82 18.63 -12.60 0.25
N TYR A 83 17.96 -11.90 -0.68
CA TYR A 83 17.11 -10.77 -0.34
C TYR A 83 15.94 -11.21 0.55
N GLU A 84 15.18 -12.23 0.16
CA GLU A 84 14.07 -12.73 0.97
C GLU A 84 14.57 -13.32 2.30
N ARG A 85 15.72 -13.99 2.31
CA ARG A 85 16.30 -14.55 3.55
C ARG A 85 16.71 -13.49 4.56
N ARG A 86 17.00 -12.26 4.11
CA ARG A 86 17.24 -11.13 5.01
C ARG A 86 15.96 -10.60 5.64
N LEU A 87 14.85 -10.63 4.90
CA LEU A 87 13.55 -10.18 5.39
C LEU A 87 12.85 -11.23 6.24
N VAL A 88 13.10 -12.52 5.96
CA VAL A 88 12.27 -13.62 6.44
C VAL A 88 13.11 -14.71 7.12
N ARG A 89 12.69 -15.05 8.35
CA ARG A 89 13.30 -16.13 9.15
C ARG A 89 12.84 -17.51 8.67
N GLU A 90 13.66 -18.52 8.93
CA GLU A 90 13.28 -19.91 8.67
C GLU A 90 12.05 -20.30 9.50
N GLY A 91 11.07 -20.95 8.86
CA GLY A 91 9.82 -21.36 9.51
C GLY A 91 8.87 -20.20 9.85
N GLN A 92 9.16 -18.96 9.43
CA GLN A 92 8.27 -17.82 9.67
C GLN A 92 6.91 -18.05 9.02
N ARG A 93 5.85 -17.73 9.75
CA ARG A 93 4.45 -17.86 9.32
C ARG A 93 3.75 -16.52 9.43
N LEU A 94 2.77 -16.29 8.55
CA LEU A 94 1.99 -15.06 8.56
C LEU A 94 0.49 -15.36 8.59
N TYR A 95 -0.26 -14.49 9.25
CA TYR A 95 -1.71 -14.39 9.15
C TYR A 95 -2.09 -13.68 7.84
N ASP A 96 -3.07 -14.21 7.11
CA ASP A 96 -3.52 -13.62 5.85
C ASP A 96 -4.39 -12.38 6.10
N LEU A 97 -3.97 -11.22 5.58
CA LEU A 97 -4.72 -9.96 5.61
C LEU A 97 -5.53 -9.74 4.33
N GLY A 98 -5.51 -10.69 3.40
CA GLY A 98 -6.06 -10.60 2.06
C GLY A 98 -5.00 -10.17 1.04
N TYR A 99 -5.43 -9.40 0.05
CA TYR A 99 -4.57 -9.00 -1.06
C TYR A 99 -4.48 -7.50 -1.14
N TRP A 100 -3.37 -7.01 -1.68
CA TRP A 100 -3.25 -5.66 -2.17
C TRP A 100 -2.85 -5.66 -3.63
N GLY A 101 -3.73 -5.15 -4.49
CA GLY A 101 -3.65 -5.44 -5.91
C GLY A 101 -3.79 -6.94 -6.14
N THR A 102 -2.76 -7.54 -6.74
CA THR A 102 -2.69 -8.98 -7.04
C THR A 102 -1.97 -9.81 -5.98
N ASP A 103 -1.30 -9.15 -5.03
CA ASP A 103 -0.27 -9.79 -4.23
C ASP A 103 -0.79 -10.05 -2.80
N PRO A 104 -0.72 -11.30 -2.30
CA PRO A 104 -1.08 -11.62 -0.92
C PRO A 104 -0.32 -10.77 0.10
N THR A 105 -1.02 -10.31 1.13
CA THR A 105 -0.44 -9.51 2.20
C THR A 105 -0.65 -10.21 3.53
N GLY A 106 0.40 -10.32 4.33
CA GLY A 106 0.35 -11.06 5.60
C GLY A 106 0.98 -10.33 6.76
N CYS A 107 0.51 -10.64 7.97
CA CYS A 107 1.06 -10.19 9.24
C CYS A 107 1.92 -11.28 9.88
N VAL A 108 3.17 -10.96 10.20
CA VAL A 108 4.13 -11.89 10.82
C VAL A 108 3.71 -12.25 12.24
N VAL A 109 3.66 -13.56 12.51
CA VAL A 109 3.41 -14.11 13.85
C VAL A 109 4.46 -13.64 14.84
N GLY A 110 4.00 -13.14 15.99
CA GLY A 110 4.79 -12.66 17.12
C GLY A 110 5.32 -11.23 16.96
N GLU A 111 5.46 -10.73 15.73
CA GLU A 111 6.11 -9.45 15.44
C GLU A 111 5.14 -8.36 14.99
N GLY A 112 4.03 -8.72 14.34
CA GLY A 112 3.07 -7.73 13.81
C GLY A 112 3.50 -7.05 12.51
N ARG A 113 4.74 -7.24 12.07
CA ARG A 113 5.26 -6.71 10.79
C ARG A 113 4.43 -7.21 9.61
N VAL A 114 4.19 -6.35 8.63
CA VAL A 114 3.37 -6.66 7.46
C VAL A 114 4.23 -6.81 6.21
N LEU A 115 4.04 -7.91 5.49
CA LEU A 115 4.78 -8.27 4.28
C LEU A 115 3.83 -8.51 3.11
N CYS A 116 4.27 -8.15 1.92
CA CYS A 116 3.67 -8.53 0.64
C CYS A 116 4.40 -9.77 0.11
N LEU A 117 3.66 -10.75 -0.41
CA LEU A 117 4.20 -12.02 -0.86
C LEU A 117 3.89 -12.25 -2.34
N LEU A 118 4.88 -12.74 -3.08
CA LEU A 118 4.71 -13.38 -4.38
C LEU A 118 5.05 -14.87 -4.26
N PRO A 119 4.48 -15.73 -5.13
CA PRO A 119 4.85 -17.15 -5.16
C PRO A 119 6.35 -17.36 -5.40
N GLU A 120 6.96 -16.54 -6.25
CA GLU A 120 8.37 -16.54 -6.60
C GLU A 120 8.83 -15.13 -7.02
N PRO A 121 10.15 -14.83 -6.98
CA PRO A 121 10.64 -13.55 -7.48
C PRO A 121 10.37 -13.42 -8.98
N ILE A 122 10.00 -12.22 -9.43
CA ILE A 122 9.90 -11.92 -10.86
C ILE A 122 11.26 -11.42 -11.34
N THR A 123 11.77 -12.04 -12.37
CA THR A 123 13.08 -11.78 -12.96
C THR A 123 12.93 -11.38 -14.43
N VAL A 124 14.04 -11.02 -15.07
CA VAL A 124 14.08 -10.77 -16.51
C VAL A 124 13.63 -11.98 -17.34
N GLU A 125 13.77 -13.21 -16.82
CA GLU A 125 13.38 -14.43 -17.55
C GLU A 125 11.86 -14.58 -17.69
N ASP A 126 11.10 -13.94 -16.80
CA ASP A 126 9.64 -13.92 -16.83
C ASP A 126 9.07 -12.97 -17.89
N LEU A 127 9.93 -12.14 -18.49
CA LEU A 127 9.54 -11.24 -19.57
C LEU A 127 9.62 -11.92 -20.96
N PRO A 128 8.74 -11.52 -21.90
CA PRO A 128 8.91 -11.84 -23.32
C PRO A 128 10.32 -11.48 -23.81
N GLU A 129 10.93 -12.34 -24.65
CA GLU A 129 12.32 -12.18 -25.12
C GLU A 129 12.63 -10.79 -25.67
N ILE A 130 11.67 -10.17 -26.37
CA ILE A 130 11.80 -8.83 -26.95
C ILE A 130 11.97 -7.72 -25.89
N LEU A 131 11.46 -7.92 -24.67
CA LEU A 131 11.52 -6.94 -23.58
C LEU A 131 12.76 -7.12 -22.71
N ARG A 132 13.36 -8.31 -22.67
CA ARG A 132 14.50 -8.64 -21.79
C ARG A 132 15.67 -7.64 -21.90
N PRO A 133 16.10 -7.20 -23.10
CA PRO A 133 17.21 -6.24 -23.21
C PRO A 133 16.94 -4.89 -22.55
N TYR A 134 15.67 -4.49 -22.42
CA TYR A 134 15.26 -3.22 -21.80
C TYR A 134 15.09 -3.33 -20.28
N HIS A 135 15.12 -4.55 -19.74
CA HIS A 135 14.84 -4.87 -18.34
C HIS A 135 15.89 -5.83 -17.76
N SER A 136 17.15 -5.72 -18.20
CA SER A 136 18.24 -6.64 -17.82
C SER A 136 18.56 -6.69 -16.32
N GLY A 137 18.08 -5.73 -15.54
CA GLY A 137 18.18 -5.70 -14.09
C GLY A 137 16.85 -5.93 -13.35
N LEU A 138 15.81 -6.43 -14.03
CA LEU A 138 14.52 -6.68 -13.39
C LEU A 138 14.67 -7.77 -12.33
N TYR A 139 14.36 -7.38 -11.10
CA TYR A 139 14.19 -8.29 -9.97
C TYR A 139 13.13 -7.69 -9.03
N LYS A 140 11.92 -8.29 -9.03
CA LYS A 140 10.89 -8.03 -8.03
C LYS A 140 10.95 -9.18 -7.01
N PRO A 141 11.31 -8.91 -5.75
CA PRO A 141 11.52 -9.96 -4.76
C PRO A 141 10.20 -10.68 -4.43
N ALA A 142 10.31 -11.95 -4.01
CA ALA A 142 9.15 -12.73 -3.61
C ALA A 142 8.53 -12.26 -2.29
N VAL A 143 9.30 -11.49 -1.52
CA VAL A 143 8.86 -10.90 -0.27
C VAL A 143 9.23 -9.43 -0.27
N SER A 144 8.23 -8.59 -0.07
CA SER A 144 8.40 -7.14 0.03
C SER A 144 7.81 -6.62 1.32
N PHE A 145 8.35 -5.51 1.81
CA PHE A 145 7.99 -4.97 3.12
C PHE A 145 6.87 -3.91 2.99
N PHE A 146 5.83 -3.99 3.84
CA PHE A 146 4.81 -2.94 3.94
C PHE A 146 5.07 -2.01 5.13
N ASN A 147 5.00 -2.55 6.35
CA ASN A 147 5.15 -1.80 7.60
C ASN A 147 5.79 -2.61 8.71
N THR A 148 6.43 -1.94 9.66
CA THR A 148 7.07 -2.56 10.84
C THR A 148 6.05 -3.07 11.83
N SER A 149 4.83 -2.52 11.85
CA SER A 149 3.70 -3.07 12.61
C SER A 149 2.37 -3.03 11.85
N LEU A 150 1.44 -3.84 12.31
CA LEU A 150 0.11 -3.93 11.75
C LEU A 150 -0.74 -2.71 12.09
N ALA A 151 -0.52 -2.08 13.26
CA ALA A 151 -1.17 -0.82 13.59
C ALA A 151 -0.80 0.31 12.61
N GLN A 152 0.48 0.40 12.22
CA GLN A 152 0.94 1.36 11.22
C GLN A 152 0.39 1.05 9.82
N TYR A 153 0.30 -0.24 9.48
CA TYR A 153 -0.34 -0.68 8.25
C TYR A 153 -1.81 -0.27 8.19
N VAL A 154 -2.57 -0.48 9.27
CA VAL A 154 -3.97 -0.04 9.40
C VAL A 154 -4.09 1.47 9.21
N GLU A 155 -3.24 2.26 9.87
CA GLU A 155 -3.25 3.71 9.70
C GLU A 155 -2.93 4.12 8.25
N THR A 156 -1.88 3.53 7.68
CA THR A 156 -1.46 3.80 6.30
C THR A 156 -2.57 3.46 5.30
N ALA A 157 -3.23 2.31 5.48
CA ALA A 157 -4.35 1.85 4.69
C ALA A 157 -5.49 2.87 4.66
N TRP A 158 -5.91 3.35 5.83
CA TRP A 158 -7.00 4.32 5.93
C TRP A 158 -6.62 5.70 5.37
N ARG A 159 -5.39 6.15 5.61
CA ARG A 159 -4.88 7.41 5.02
C ARG A 159 -4.84 7.33 3.50
N TRP A 160 -4.34 6.22 2.95
CA TRP A 160 -4.33 5.99 1.52
C TRP A 160 -5.75 5.91 0.96
N HIS A 161 -6.63 5.14 1.59
CA HIS A 161 -8.03 5.02 1.18
C HIS A 161 -8.72 6.38 1.08
N ALA A 162 -8.55 7.23 2.10
CA ALA A 162 -9.14 8.56 2.12
C ALA A 162 -8.50 9.52 1.09
N ALA A 163 -7.18 9.46 0.91
CA ALA A 163 -6.49 10.23 -0.13
C ALA A 163 -6.96 9.85 -1.54
N LEU A 164 -7.14 8.55 -1.79
CA LEU A 164 -7.58 8.03 -3.08
C LEU A 164 -9.01 8.49 -3.43
N GLN A 165 -9.90 8.67 -2.44
CA GLN A 165 -11.23 9.26 -2.69
C GLN A 165 -11.15 10.71 -3.20
N ILE A 166 -10.13 11.47 -2.79
CA ILE A 166 -9.90 12.83 -3.27
C ILE A 166 -9.26 12.80 -4.66
N LEU A 167 -8.24 11.97 -4.84
CA LEU A 167 -7.52 11.86 -6.12
C LEU A 167 -8.44 11.44 -7.27
N ARG A 168 -9.41 10.55 -7.01
CA ARG A 168 -10.42 10.12 -8.00
C ARG A 168 -11.38 11.23 -8.46
N GLN A 169 -11.40 12.38 -7.80
CA GLN A 169 -12.22 13.53 -8.21
C GLN A 169 -11.49 14.43 -9.21
N ILE A 170 -10.20 14.17 -9.46
CA ILE A 170 -9.42 14.92 -10.44
C ILE A 170 -9.89 14.50 -11.83
N GLU A 171 -10.33 15.47 -12.63
CA GLU A 171 -10.72 15.22 -14.03
C GLU A 171 -9.47 14.96 -14.89
N GLU A 172 -9.44 13.80 -15.54
CA GLU A 172 -8.41 13.47 -16.51
C GLU A 172 -8.52 14.37 -17.76
N PRO A 173 -7.39 14.78 -18.37
CA PRO A 173 -7.43 15.51 -19.62
C PRO A 173 -8.07 14.64 -20.71
N ALA A 174 -8.78 15.26 -21.64
CA ALA A 174 -9.33 14.53 -22.77
C ALA A 174 -8.22 13.79 -23.56
N PRO A 175 -8.49 12.63 -24.18
CA PRO A 175 -7.48 11.91 -24.96
C PRO A 175 -6.88 12.71 -26.13
N THR A 176 -7.55 13.79 -26.54
CA THR A 176 -7.14 14.72 -27.60
C THR A 176 -6.49 16.00 -27.07
N ALA A 177 -6.24 16.09 -25.77
CA ALA A 177 -5.56 17.22 -25.14
C ALA A 177 -4.15 17.39 -25.71
N ALA A 178 -3.64 18.62 -25.66
CA ALA A 178 -2.27 18.90 -26.08
C ALA A 178 -1.27 18.22 -25.13
N GLU A 179 -0.12 17.81 -25.64
CA GLU A 179 0.94 17.17 -24.85
C GLU A 179 1.33 18.01 -23.62
N ALA A 180 1.45 19.33 -23.76
CA ALA A 180 1.76 20.22 -22.64
C ALA A 180 0.69 20.20 -21.53
N GLU A 181 -0.58 19.96 -21.87
CA GLU A 181 -1.66 19.82 -20.89
C GLU A 181 -1.58 18.47 -20.16
N LEU A 182 -1.27 17.38 -20.89
CA LEU A 182 -1.04 16.07 -20.31
C LEU A 182 0.16 16.09 -19.34
N VAL A 183 1.28 16.67 -19.73
CA VAL A 183 2.48 16.80 -18.89
C VAL A 183 2.17 17.62 -17.63
N GLN A 184 1.51 18.77 -17.78
CA GLN A 184 1.13 19.59 -16.63
C GLN A 184 0.16 18.88 -15.67
N HIS A 185 -0.77 18.08 -16.20
CA HIS A 185 -1.66 17.26 -15.39
C HIS A 185 -0.86 16.22 -14.60
N SER A 186 0.00 15.45 -15.26
CA SER A 186 0.84 14.43 -14.64
C SER A 186 1.75 15.02 -13.55
N ASP A 187 2.42 16.15 -13.82
CA ASP A 187 3.29 16.82 -12.84
C ASP A 187 2.54 17.18 -11.54
N ARG A 188 1.30 17.67 -11.68
CA ARG A 188 0.46 18.05 -10.54
C ARG A 188 -0.09 16.84 -9.80
N LEU A 189 -0.45 15.79 -10.53
CA LEU A 189 -0.84 14.52 -9.93
C LEU A 189 0.31 13.95 -9.10
N TYR A 190 1.51 13.84 -9.67
CA TYR A 190 2.69 13.35 -8.97
C TYR A 190 3.05 14.21 -7.75
N ALA A 191 2.92 15.53 -7.84
CA ALA A 191 3.10 16.41 -6.67
C ALA A 191 2.09 16.09 -5.55
N CYS A 192 0.86 15.69 -5.88
CA CYS A 192 -0.12 15.23 -4.90
C CYS A 192 0.23 13.86 -4.33
N LEU A 193 0.71 12.92 -5.15
CA LEU A 193 1.14 11.59 -4.70
C LEU A 193 2.34 11.66 -3.77
N ASP A 194 3.29 12.55 -4.04
CA ASP A 194 4.42 12.78 -3.16
C ASP A 194 3.98 13.27 -1.77
N LEU A 195 2.88 14.04 -1.66
CA LEU A 195 2.33 14.40 -0.35
C LEU A 195 1.85 13.17 0.42
N VAL A 196 1.17 12.24 -0.27
CA VAL A 196 0.69 10.99 0.34
C VAL A 196 1.89 10.12 0.76
N VAL A 197 2.84 9.89 -0.14
CA VAL A 197 4.06 9.10 0.13
C VAL A 197 4.82 9.67 1.34
N ASN A 198 4.98 10.99 1.41
CA ASN A 198 5.66 11.65 2.53
C ASN A 198 4.92 11.50 3.86
N VAL A 199 3.60 11.37 3.86
CA VAL A 199 2.83 11.10 5.09
C VAL A 199 2.95 9.64 5.48
N VAL A 200 2.82 8.72 4.53
CA VAL A 200 2.96 7.28 4.78
C VAL A 200 4.34 6.93 5.34
N ARG A 201 5.42 7.49 4.80
CA ARG A 201 6.77 7.32 5.36
C ARG A 201 6.89 7.78 6.81
N ARG A 202 6.15 8.83 7.19
CA ARG A 202 6.16 9.33 8.57
C ARG A 202 5.36 8.47 9.55
N VAL A 203 4.44 7.64 9.06
CA VAL A 203 3.72 6.67 9.89
C VAL A 203 4.68 5.55 10.35
N ASP A 204 5.63 5.18 9.50
CA ASP A 204 6.59 4.10 9.77
C ASP A 204 8.04 4.53 9.54
N LEU A 205 8.55 5.32 10.48
CA LEU A 205 9.92 5.83 10.44
C LEU A 205 11.00 4.73 10.57
N ALA A 206 10.63 3.56 11.12
CA ALA A 206 11.56 2.46 11.30
C ALA A 206 11.90 1.78 9.96
N ALA A 207 10.95 1.75 9.02
CA ALA A 207 11.18 1.26 7.66
C ALA A 207 12.28 2.02 6.91
N ASP A 208 12.27 3.36 7.02
CA ASP A 208 13.27 4.23 6.38
C ASP A 208 14.68 3.98 6.95
N ALA A 209 14.79 3.66 8.24
CA ALA A 209 16.08 3.39 8.89
C ALA A 209 16.72 2.07 8.42
N GLU A 210 15.92 1.09 8.01
CA GLU A 210 16.40 -0.22 7.54
C GLU A 210 16.73 -0.25 6.04
N SER A 211 16.59 0.88 5.33
CA SER A 211 16.77 0.98 3.87
C SER A 211 15.89 -0.01 3.07
N GLN A 212 14.76 -0.43 3.64
CA GLN A 212 13.80 -1.29 2.96
C GLN A 212 12.71 -0.42 2.33
N PRO A 213 12.68 -0.27 1.00
CA PRO A 213 11.65 0.52 0.35
C PRO A 213 10.29 -0.15 0.61
N SER A 214 9.40 0.56 1.30
CA SER A 214 8.04 0.08 1.53
C SER A 214 7.26 0.00 0.23
N VAL A 215 6.55 -1.11 0.03
CA VAL A 215 5.65 -1.37 -1.11
C VAL A 215 4.60 -0.27 -1.26
N TRP A 216 4.24 0.42 -0.18
CA TRP A 216 3.32 1.56 -0.25
C TRP A 216 3.73 2.62 -1.26
N THR A 217 5.02 2.88 -1.44
CA THR A 217 5.48 3.91 -2.38
C THR A 217 5.18 3.51 -3.83
N GLU A 218 5.48 2.26 -4.19
CA GLU A 218 5.15 1.68 -5.50
C GLU A 218 3.64 1.68 -5.69
N LEU A 219 2.92 1.18 -4.69
CA LEU A 219 1.48 1.01 -4.73
C LEU A 219 0.72 2.32 -4.92
N ILE A 220 1.08 3.36 -4.17
CA ILE A 220 0.48 4.69 -4.29
C ILE A 220 0.72 5.21 -5.70
N ARG A 221 1.91 5.02 -6.28
CA ARG A 221 2.23 5.54 -7.61
C ARG A 221 1.51 4.78 -8.72
N GLU A 222 1.40 3.46 -8.62
CA GLU A 222 0.79 2.61 -9.63
C GLU A 222 -0.75 2.68 -9.64
N ASN A 223 -1.37 2.97 -8.50
CA ASN A 223 -2.84 2.93 -8.35
C ASN A 223 -3.49 4.32 -8.34
N SER A 224 -2.77 5.33 -8.82
CA SER A 224 -3.22 6.73 -8.90
C SER A 224 -3.57 7.18 -10.31
N VAL A 225 -3.42 6.29 -11.30
CA VAL A 225 -3.68 6.51 -12.72
C VAL A 225 -4.73 5.52 -13.18
#